data_AF-A0A7Y4VKF0-F1
#
_entry.id   AF-A0A7Y4VKF0-F1
#
_cell.length_a   1.000
_cell.length_b   1.000
_cell.length_c   1.000
_cell.angle_alpha   90.00
_cell.angle_beta   90.00
_cell.angle_gamma   90.00
#
_symmetry.space_group_name_H-M   'P 1'
#
loop_
_entity.id
_entity.type
_entity.pdbx_description
1 polymer ?
#
loop_
_entity_poly.entity_id
_entity_poly.type
_entity_poly.pdbx_seq_one_letter_code
_entity_poly.pdbx_strand_id
1 'polypeptide(L)'
;MKTIDIRERLHHYIETAQTKKVKAIYAMVEDEIEEVHDYWNDPKFLSEMNRRRENYLSGNVKVYSLEEAMNKINQTVKKTGKKK
;
A
#
# COMPACT_ATOMS: atom_id res chain seq x y z
N MET A 1 -25.58 -3.82 -20.17
CA MET A 1 -24.10 -3.90 -20.11
C MET A 1 -23.72 -4.22 -18.68
N LYS A 2 -22.89 -5.23 -18.42
CA LYS A 2 -22.48 -5.54 -17.04
C LYS A 2 -21.36 -4.59 -16.63
N THR A 3 -21.25 -4.31 -15.33
CA THR A 3 -20.20 -3.43 -14.79
C THR A 3 -18.79 -3.94 -15.13
N ILE A 4 -18.61 -5.25 -15.22
CA ILE A 4 -17.35 -5.87 -15.63
C ILE A 4 -16.97 -5.48 -17.06
N ASP A 5 -17.93 -5.50 -18.00
CA ASP A 5 -17.73 -5.10 -19.40
C ASP A 5 -17.33 -3.61 -19.51
N ILE A 6 -17.82 -2.76 -18.60
CA ILE A 6 -17.48 -1.33 -18.56
C ILE A 6 -16.03 -1.15 -18.08
N ARG A 7 -15.63 -1.87 -17.02
CA ARG A 7 -14.27 -1.81 -16.47
C ARG A 7 -13.22 -2.28 -17.47
N GLU A 8 -13.47 -3.40 -18.14
CA GLU A 8 -12.54 -3.94 -19.14
C GLU A 8 -12.33 -2.95 -20.31
N ARG A 9 -13.41 -2.33 -20.79
CA ARG A 9 -13.32 -1.33 -21.87
C ARG A 9 -12.61 -0.05 -21.44
N LEU A 10 -12.84 0.42 -20.22
CA LEU A 10 -12.11 1.57 -19.68
C LEU A 10 -10.62 1.28 -19.52
N HIS A 11 -10.26 0.08 -19.03
CA HIS A 11 -8.86 -0.34 -18.89
C HIS A 11 -8.14 -0.33 -20.24
N HIS A 12 -8.74 -0.99 -21.25
CA HIS A 12 -8.19 -1.02 -22.61
C HIS A 12 -8.07 0.38 -23.24
N TYR A 13 -9.04 1.25 -22.99
CA TYR A 13 -9.00 2.63 -23.47
C TYR A 13 -7.86 3.43 -22.81
N ILE A 14 -7.67 3.31 -21.49
CA ILE A 14 -6.59 4.02 -20.78
C ILE A 14 -5.21 3.58 -21.29
N GLU A 15 -5.03 2.28 -21.57
CA GLU A 15 -3.77 1.73 -22.09
C GLU A 15 -3.39 2.27 -23.48
N THR A 16 -4.38 2.58 -24.32
CA THR A 16 -4.17 2.97 -25.73
C THR A 16 -4.41 4.45 -26.00
N ALA A 17 -5.00 5.18 -25.05
CA ALA A 17 -5.34 6.58 -25.21
C ALA A 17 -4.10 7.48 -25.25
N GLN A 18 -4.23 8.58 -26.01
CA GLN A 18 -3.21 9.64 -26.03
C GLN A 18 -3.06 10.25 -24.64
N THR A 19 -1.82 10.61 -24.27
CA THR A 19 -1.46 11.14 -22.95
C THR A 19 -2.36 12.29 -22.49
N LYS A 20 -2.75 13.21 -23.39
CA LYS A 20 -3.64 14.33 -23.04
C LYS A 20 -5.02 13.85 -22.54
N LYS A 21 -5.55 12.78 -23.11
CA LYS A 21 -6.86 12.21 -22.73
C LYS A 21 -6.76 11.45 -21.40
N VAL A 22 -5.67 10.71 -21.18
CA VAL A 22 -5.42 10.04 -19.90
C VAL A 22 -5.33 11.07 -18.77
N LYS A 23 -4.58 12.16 -18.98
CA LYS A 23 -4.49 13.26 -18.00
C LYS A 23 -5.84 13.91 -17.70
N ALA A 24 -6.67 14.12 -18.73
CA ALA A 24 -8.01 14.66 -18.54
C ALA A 24 -8.90 13.71 -17.72
N ILE A 25 -8.85 12.40 -17.99
CA ILE A 25 -9.57 11.40 -17.19
C ILE A 25 -9.08 11.41 -15.75
N TYR A 26 -7.76 11.38 -15.54
CA TYR A 26 -7.18 11.42 -14.20
C TYR A 26 -7.65 12.66 -13.43
N ALA A 27 -7.58 13.86 -14.02
CA ALA A 27 -8.05 15.09 -13.37
C ALA A 27 -9.56 15.09 -13.04
N MET A 28 -10.37 14.27 -13.70
CA MET A 28 -11.81 14.14 -13.38
C MET A 28 -12.08 13.24 -12.18
N VAL A 29 -11.15 12.35 -11.83
CA VAL A 29 -11.32 11.35 -10.76
C VAL A 29 -10.17 11.39 -9.75
N GLU A 30 -9.32 12.42 -9.81
CA GLU A 30 -8.11 12.56 -8.99
C GLU A 30 -8.46 12.54 -7.51
N ASP A 31 -9.42 13.36 -7.10
CA ASP A 31 -9.89 13.42 -5.71
C ASP A 31 -10.42 12.05 -5.22
N GLU A 32 -11.16 11.31 -6.06
CA GLU A 32 -11.66 9.97 -5.71
C GLU A 32 -10.53 8.93 -5.61
N ILE A 33 -9.49 9.06 -6.43
CA ILE A 33 -8.30 8.19 -6.39
C ILE A 33 -7.49 8.48 -5.11
N GLU A 34 -7.33 9.76 -4.76
CA GLU A 34 -6.57 10.17 -3.57
C GLU A 34 -7.32 9.83 -2.27
N GLU A 35 -8.65 9.98 -2.22
CA GLU A 35 -9.49 9.58 -1.08
C GLU A 35 -9.36 8.09 -0.73
N VAL A 36 -9.19 7.20 -1.74
CA VAL A 36 -8.99 5.76 -1.52
C VAL A 36 -7.67 5.44 -0.78
N HIS A 37 -6.74 6.40 -0.72
CA HIS A 37 -5.43 6.26 -0.07
C HIS A 37 -5.20 7.23 1.09
N ASP A 38 -6.26 7.90 1.56
CA ASP A 38 -6.15 8.88 2.63
C ASP A 38 -6.12 8.22 4.02
N TYR A 39 -5.02 7.50 4.29
CA TYR A 39 -4.72 6.97 5.61
C TYR A 39 -4.52 8.07 6.66
N TRP A 40 -4.23 9.30 6.22
CA TRP A 40 -3.97 10.42 7.12
C TRP A 40 -5.24 11.04 7.69
N ASN A 41 -6.38 10.79 7.06
CA ASN A 41 -7.70 11.12 7.61
C ASN A 41 -8.43 9.91 8.25
N ASP A 42 -7.86 8.70 8.24
CA ASP A 42 -8.41 7.54 8.96
C ASP A 42 -8.06 7.60 10.47
N PRO A 43 -9.04 7.85 11.37
CA PRO A 43 -8.77 7.95 12.81
C PRO A 43 -8.22 6.65 13.42
N LYS A 44 -8.59 5.49 12.85
CA LYS A 44 -8.10 4.18 13.32
C LYS A 44 -6.63 3.99 12.97
N PHE A 45 -6.24 4.38 11.76
CA PHE A 45 -4.84 4.37 11.34
C PHE A 45 -4.01 5.31 12.22
N LEU A 46 -4.46 6.56 12.41
CA LEU A 46 -3.76 7.54 13.25
C LEU A 46 -3.62 7.07 14.70
N SER A 47 -4.67 6.46 15.27
CA SER A 47 -4.65 5.90 16.63
C SER A 47 -3.60 4.80 16.78
N GLU A 48 -3.53 3.86 15.83
CA GLU A 48 -2.51 2.80 15.85
C GLU A 48 -1.10 3.36 15.69
N MET A 49 -0.91 4.36 14.83
CA MET A 49 0.39 5.01 14.64
C MET A 49 0.86 5.74 15.91
N ASN A 50 -0.04 6.47 16.57
CA ASN A 50 0.25 7.11 17.86
C ASN A 50 0.61 6.09 18.93
N ARG A 51 -0.19 5.02 19.06
CA ARG A 51 0.08 3.91 20.00
C ARG A 51 1.45 3.27 19.75
N ARG A 52 1.84 3.05 18.49
CA ARG A 52 3.16 2.49 18.13
C ARG A 52 4.29 3.45 18.48
N ARG A 53 4.11 4.74 18.20
CA ARG A 53 5.08 5.79 18.54
C ARG A 53 5.31 5.86 20.04
N GLU A 54 4.25 5.88 20.84
CA GLU A 54 4.36 5.92 22.30
C GLU A 54 5.10 4.69 22.84
N ASN A 55 4.74 3.49 22.37
CA ASN A 55 5.42 2.27 22.79
C ASN A 55 6.90 2.22 22.39
N TYR A 56 7.26 2.83 21.25
CA TYR A 56 8.64 3.00 20.83
C TYR A 56 9.38 3.97 21.77
N LEU A 57 8.82 5.15 22.02
CA LEU A 57 9.44 6.17 22.86
C LEU A 57 9.56 5.75 24.34
N SER A 58 8.60 4.96 24.84
CA SER A 58 8.64 4.43 26.20
C SER A 58 9.56 3.21 26.36
N GLY A 59 10.11 2.67 25.26
CA GLY A 59 10.92 1.45 25.29
C GLY A 59 10.12 0.16 25.56
N ASN A 60 8.78 0.22 25.47
CA ASN A 60 7.90 -0.93 25.72
C ASN A 60 7.88 -1.93 24.56
N VAL A 61 8.51 -1.61 23.44
CA VAL A 61 8.59 -2.49 22.27
C VAL A 61 10.03 -2.89 21.98
N LYS A 62 10.22 -4.17 21.65
CA LYS A 62 11.51 -4.66 21.17
C LYS A 62 11.77 -4.12 19.76
N VAL A 63 12.78 -3.27 19.65
CA VAL A 63 13.31 -2.78 18.38
C VAL A 63 14.39 -3.73 17.87
N TYR A 64 14.60 -3.72 16.55
CA TYR A 64 15.65 -4.49 15.91
C TYR A 64 16.46 -3.55 15.04
N SER A 65 17.77 -3.72 15.07
CA SER A 65 18.63 -3.18 14.03
C SER A 65 18.29 -3.80 12.67
N LEU A 66 18.68 -3.12 11.60
CA LEU A 66 18.50 -3.62 10.25
C LEU A 66 19.20 -4.99 10.06
N GLU A 67 20.39 -5.15 10.65
CA GLU A 67 21.15 -6.40 10.59
C GLU A 67 20.42 -7.55 11.29
N GLU A 68 19.89 -7.33 12.50
CA GLU A 68 19.11 -8.34 13.22
C GLU A 68 17.84 -8.74 12.45
N ALA A 69 17.17 -7.77 11.83
CA ALA A 69 16.01 -8.01 10.99
C ALA A 69 16.38 -8.87 9.76
N MET A 70 17.44 -8.49 9.04
CA MET A 70 17.93 -9.25 7.87
C MET A 70 18.37 -10.67 8.25
N ASN A 71 19.06 -10.82 9.38
CA ASN A 71 19.48 -12.14 9.88
C ASN A 71 18.27 -13.04 10.17
N LYS A 72 17.22 -12.52 10.80
CA LYS A 72 15.97 -13.26 11.03
C LYS A 72 15.26 -13.66 9.73
N ILE A 73 15.20 -12.74 8.76
CA ILE A 73 14.60 -13.01 7.45
C ILE A 73 15.37 -14.13 6.75
N ASN A 74 16.71 -14.03 6.69
CA ASN A 74 17.57 -15.02 6.06
C ASN A 74 17.46 -16.41 6.72
N GLN A 75 17.37 -16.47 8.04
CA GLN A 75 17.15 -17.73 8.77
C GLN A 75 15.79 -18.35 8.43
N THR A 76 14.75 -17.52 8.29
CA THR A 76 13.39 -17.98 7.94
C THR A 76 13.35 -18.52 6.52
N VAL A 77 13.90 -17.79 5.55
CA VAL A 77 13.99 -18.22 4.14
C VAL A 77 14.76 -19.54 4.00
N LYS A 78 15.91 -19.68 4.69
CA LYS A 78 16.69 -20.93 4.69
C LYS A 78 15.93 -22.12 5.29
N LYS A 79 15.11 -21.91 6.31
CA LYS A 79 14.27 -22.97 6.92
C LYS A 79 13.16 -23.42 5.98
N THR A 80 12.53 -22.50 5.26
CA THR A 80 11.45 -22.81 4.31
C THR A 80 11.98 -23.47 3.03
N GLY A 81 13.17 -23.07 2.56
CA GLY A 81 13.85 -23.70 1.43
C GLY A 81 14.37 -25.11 1.71
N LYS A 82 14.65 -25.47 2.97
CA LYS A 82 15.04 -26.83 3.38
C LYS A 82 13.87 -27.80 3.60
N LYS A 83 12.62 -27.32 3.55
CA LYS A 83 11.41 -28.14 3.71
C LYS A 83 10.77 -28.56 2.38
N LYS A 84 11.44 -28.30 1.25
CA LYS A 84 11.07 -28.80 -0.08
C LYS A 84 12.08 -29.81 -0.57
#